data_AF-A0A375HVI6-F1
#
_entry.id   AF-A0A375HVI6-F1
#
_cell.length_a   1.000
_cell.length_b   1.000
_cell.length_c   1.000
_cell.angle_alpha   90.00
_cell.angle_beta   90.00
_cell.angle_gamma   90.00
#
_symmetry.space_group_name_H-M   'P 1'
#
loop_
_entity.id
_entity.type
_entity.pdbx_description
1 polymer ?
#
loop_
_entity_poly.entity_id
_entity_poly.type
_entity_poly.pdbx_seq_one_letter_code
_entity_poly.pdbx_strand_id
1 'polypeptide(L)'
;MKRILWACILAADFSAANAQLYSFPAPPMTVADCRQGHHWYREPGRLPYCKVDDPPPPPPPPPPPTLVCRYEFWKFMIAIGPGGNCSADGGCDGYGYSVYDGVANNPTVARTWSSWDAGPIVHDPSAMWPLIQVDMQSRGYYAGATKTSTPGNGNYPGTSYYEVCKY
;
A
#
# COMPACT_ATOMS: atom_id res chain seq x y z
N MET A 1 63.40 -5.48 113.60
CA MET A 1 63.22 -4.17 112.94
C MET A 1 62.44 -4.41 111.65
N LYS A 2 61.26 -3.79 111.54
CA LYS A 2 60.29 -3.94 110.44
C LYS A 2 60.71 -3.08 109.24
N ARG A 3 60.61 -3.63 108.03
CA ARG A 3 60.43 -2.85 106.79
C ARG A 3 59.43 -3.61 105.91
N ILE A 4 58.25 -3.02 105.72
CA ILE A 4 57.19 -3.52 104.84
C ILE A 4 57.07 -2.49 103.72
N LEU A 5 57.34 -2.92 102.48
CA LEU A 5 57.13 -2.15 101.27
C LEU A 5 55.71 -2.43 100.76
N TRP A 6 54.88 -1.40 100.69
CA TRP A 6 53.56 -1.45 100.05
C TRP A 6 53.72 -0.99 98.59
N ALA A 7 53.49 -1.91 97.65
CA ALA A 7 53.33 -1.58 96.23
C ALA A 7 51.84 -1.60 95.89
N CYS A 8 51.25 -0.43 95.63
CA CYS A 8 49.89 -0.33 95.12
C CYS A 8 49.90 -0.57 93.60
N ILE A 9 49.37 -1.71 93.17
CA ILE A 9 49.11 -1.99 91.75
C ILE A 9 47.66 -1.56 91.48
N LEU A 10 47.49 -0.47 90.72
CA LEU A 10 46.20 -0.05 90.18
C LEU A 10 45.93 -0.83 88.88
N ALA A 11 45.01 -1.78 88.93
CA ALA A 11 44.43 -2.38 87.74
C ALA A 11 43.32 -1.45 87.21
N ALA A 12 43.45 -1.00 85.96
CA ALA A 12 42.42 -0.24 85.27
C ALA A 12 41.62 -1.20 84.37
N ASP A 13 40.34 -1.38 84.68
CA ASP A 13 39.41 -2.14 83.84
C ASP A 13 38.90 -1.26 82.69
N PHE A 14 39.24 -1.62 81.45
CA PHE A 14 38.68 -1.01 80.26
C PHE A 14 37.38 -1.74 79.88
N SER A 15 36.24 -1.07 80.02
CA SER A 15 34.96 -1.60 79.54
C SER A 15 34.84 -1.39 78.02
N ALA A 16 34.94 -2.47 77.25
CA ALA A 16 34.64 -2.46 75.82
C ALA A 16 33.12 -2.47 75.61
N ALA A 17 32.57 -1.36 75.09
CA ALA A 17 31.17 -1.28 74.68
C ALA A 17 30.99 -1.99 73.32
N ASN A 18 30.36 -3.16 73.32
CA ASN A 18 29.94 -3.84 72.09
C ASN A 18 28.63 -3.23 71.60
N ALA A 19 28.68 -2.37 70.57
CA ALA A 19 27.50 -1.93 69.86
C ALA A 19 27.04 -3.04 68.91
N GLN A 20 25.93 -3.72 69.23
CA GLN A 20 25.30 -4.68 68.34
C GLN A 20 24.43 -3.94 67.32
N LEU A 21 24.78 -4.05 66.03
CA LEU A 21 23.99 -3.51 64.92
C LEU A 21 22.76 -4.42 64.72
N TYR A 22 21.60 -4.03 65.25
CA TYR A 22 20.35 -4.72 64.96
C TYR A 22 19.88 -4.35 63.55
N SER A 23 20.08 -5.26 62.59
CA SER A 23 19.47 -5.17 61.27
C SER A 23 18.08 -5.80 61.31
N PHE A 24 17.05 -4.97 61.28
CA PHE A 24 15.68 -5.46 61.10
C PHE A 24 15.46 -5.80 59.63
N PRO A 25 14.83 -6.94 59.29
CA PRO A 25 14.43 -7.21 57.91
C PRO A 25 13.50 -6.09 57.45
N ALA A 26 13.81 -5.45 56.33
CA ALA A 26 12.94 -4.43 55.75
C ALA A 26 11.55 -5.04 55.56
N PRO A 27 10.47 -4.36 56.00
CA PRO A 27 9.12 -4.84 55.77
C PRO A 27 8.92 -5.06 54.26
N PRO A 28 8.22 -6.15 53.85
CA PRO A 28 7.96 -6.38 52.43
C PRO A 28 7.18 -5.17 51.91
N MET A 29 7.83 -4.43 51.01
CA MET A 29 7.18 -3.31 50.33
C MET A 29 6.06 -3.93 49.50
N THR A 30 4.80 -3.61 49.79
CA THR A 30 3.69 -4.01 48.92
C THR A 30 3.94 -3.34 47.58
N VAL A 31 4.36 -4.12 46.58
CA VAL A 31 4.33 -3.68 45.18
C VAL A 31 2.88 -3.32 44.92
N ALA A 32 2.57 -2.04 44.76
CA ALA A 32 1.21 -1.61 44.51
C ALA A 32 0.78 -2.21 43.18
N ASP A 33 -0.04 -3.26 43.19
CA ASP A 33 -0.53 -3.83 41.94
C ASP A 33 -1.23 -2.72 41.14
N CYS A 34 -0.85 -2.61 39.87
CA CYS A 34 -1.53 -1.69 38.97
C CYS A 34 -3.00 -2.07 38.90
N ARG A 35 -3.89 -1.08 38.82
CA ARG A 35 -5.32 -1.32 38.61
C ARG A 35 -5.51 -2.15 37.34
N GLN A 36 -6.57 -2.98 37.30
CA GLN A 36 -6.88 -3.84 36.16
C GLN A 36 -6.77 -3.06 34.83
N GLY A 37 -6.03 -3.61 33.87
CA GLY A 37 -5.78 -2.98 32.55
C GLY A 37 -4.62 -1.98 32.50
N HIS A 38 -3.88 -1.79 33.59
CA HIS A 38 -2.66 -0.97 33.62
C HIS A 38 -1.43 -1.88 33.78
N HIS A 39 -0.35 -1.54 33.08
CA HIS A 39 0.93 -2.22 33.16
C HIS A 39 1.99 -1.34 33.83
N TRP A 40 2.98 -1.98 34.45
CA TRP A 40 4.11 -1.29 35.07
C TRP A 40 5.09 -0.80 34.00
N TYR A 41 5.36 0.50 34.01
CA TYR A 41 6.35 1.14 33.16
C TYR A 41 7.49 1.74 33.98
N ARG A 42 8.69 1.75 33.39
CA ARG A 42 9.88 2.36 33.99
C ARG A 42 10.61 3.21 32.95
N GLU A 43 10.62 4.51 33.18
CA GLU A 43 11.45 5.44 32.40
C GLU A 43 12.81 5.64 33.09
N PRO A 44 13.90 5.82 32.33
CA PRO A 44 15.20 6.16 32.89
C PRO A 44 15.11 7.42 33.77
N GLY A 45 15.54 7.33 35.03
CA GLY A 45 15.56 8.46 35.97
C GLY A 45 14.22 8.78 36.65
N ARG A 46 13.16 7.98 36.46
CA ARG A 46 11.87 8.16 37.14
C ARG A 46 11.47 6.94 37.98
N LEU A 47 10.59 7.18 38.95
CA LEU A 47 9.95 6.10 39.70
C LEU A 47 9.04 5.29 38.75
N PRO A 48 8.92 3.96 38.95
CA PRO A 48 7.96 3.16 38.22
C PRO A 48 6.55 3.73 38.34
N TYR A 49 5.77 3.67 37.26
CA TYR A 49 4.38 4.13 37.25
C TYR A 49 3.49 3.19 36.43
N CYS A 50 2.18 3.20 36.72
CA CYS A 50 1.20 2.40 35.99
C CYS A 50 0.65 3.19 34.79
N LYS A 51 0.61 2.58 33.61
CA LYS A 51 0.02 3.17 32.40
C LYS A 51 -0.87 2.14 31.70
N VAL A 52 -1.92 2.61 31.02
CA VAL A 52 -2.67 1.79 30.05
C VAL A 52 -1.92 1.79 28.73
N ASP A 53 -1.83 0.64 28.08
CA ASP A 53 -1.26 0.54 26.74
C ASP A 53 -2.21 1.25 25.77
N ASP A 54 -1.72 2.31 25.14
CA ASP A 54 -2.45 2.91 24.02
C ASP A 54 -2.55 1.84 22.91
N PRO A 55 -3.74 1.58 22.35
CA PRO A 55 -3.84 0.68 21.21
C PRO A 55 -2.92 1.22 20.10
N PRO A 56 -2.23 0.34 19.35
CA PRO A 56 -1.41 0.79 18.24
C PRO A 56 -2.30 1.65 17.31
N PRO A 57 -1.75 2.75 16.75
CA PRO A 57 -2.51 3.55 15.82
C PRO A 57 -3.02 2.64 14.68
N PRO A 58 -4.24 2.86 14.18
CA PRO A 58 -4.74 2.09 13.06
C PRO A 58 -3.76 2.22 11.89
N PRO A 59 -3.57 1.15 11.09
CA PRO A 59 -2.74 1.24 9.90
C PRO A 59 -3.24 2.39 9.01
N PRO A 60 -2.33 3.13 8.35
CA PRO A 60 -2.76 4.13 7.38
C PRO A 60 -3.64 3.46 6.33
N PRO A 61 -4.69 4.14 5.84
CA PRO A 61 -5.50 3.60 4.75
C PRO A 61 -4.60 3.28 3.56
N PRO A 62 -4.87 2.18 2.82
CA PRO A 62 -4.12 1.87 1.62
C PRO A 62 -4.19 3.06 0.64
N PRO A 63 -3.11 3.34 -0.10
CA PRO A 63 -3.12 4.38 -1.12
C PRO A 63 -4.25 4.10 -2.13
N PRO A 64 -4.90 5.15 -2.68
CA PRO A 64 -5.88 4.96 -3.74
C PRO A 64 -5.26 4.13 -4.87
N PRO A 65 -6.00 3.18 -5.47
CA PRO A 65 -5.50 2.49 -6.64
C PRO A 65 -5.14 3.54 -7.70
N THR A 66 -3.89 3.54 -8.13
CA THR A 66 -3.47 4.34 -9.28
C THR A 66 -4.38 3.98 -10.45
N LEU A 67 -4.86 4.99 -11.20
CA LEU A 67 -5.59 4.78 -12.46
C LEU A 67 -4.59 4.20 -13.47
N VAL A 68 -4.34 2.90 -13.37
CA VAL A 68 -3.32 2.21 -14.17
C VAL A 68 -3.95 1.87 -15.51
N CYS A 69 -3.50 2.56 -16.55
CA CYS A 69 -3.58 2.06 -17.91
C CYS A 69 -2.98 0.64 -17.95
N ARG A 70 -3.75 -0.35 -18.40
CA ARG A 70 -3.32 -1.75 -18.44
C ARG A 70 -3.11 -2.21 -19.88
N TYR A 71 -2.16 -3.11 -20.05
CA TYR A 71 -1.99 -3.83 -21.31
C TYR A 71 -1.65 -5.30 -21.06
N GLU A 72 -2.51 -6.17 -21.56
CA GLU A 72 -2.31 -7.61 -21.68
C GLU A 72 -3.03 -8.03 -22.95
N PHE A 73 -2.29 -8.51 -23.95
CA PHE A 73 -2.85 -8.83 -25.25
C PHE A 73 -4.03 -9.81 -25.11
N TRP A 74 -5.15 -9.51 -25.80
CA TRP A 74 -6.44 -10.19 -25.72
C TRP A 74 -7.27 -10.06 -24.44
N LYS A 75 -6.73 -9.52 -23.33
CA LYS A 75 -7.46 -9.42 -22.05
C LYS A 75 -7.65 -7.99 -21.55
N PHE A 76 -6.63 -7.16 -21.70
CA PHE A 76 -6.62 -5.74 -21.35
C PHE A 76 -6.02 -4.97 -22.53
N MET A 77 -6.85 -4.53 -23.47
CA MET A 77 -6.37 -3.76 -24.62
C MET A 77 -7.51 -2.98 -25.28
N ILE A 78 -7.17 -1.93 -26.00
CA ILE A 78 -8.08 -1.28 -26.93
C ILE A 78 -7.55 -1.52 -28.35
N ALA A 79 -8.32 -2.21 -29.18
CA ALA A 79 -8.02 -2.38 -30.60
C ALA A 79 -8.78 -1.32 -31.39
N ILE A 80 -8.10 -0.57 -32.26
CA ILE A 80 -8.69 0.46 -33.12
C ILE A 80 -8.25 0.20 -34.55
N GLY A 81 -9.19 0.06 -35.46
CA GLY A 81 -8.90 -0.38 -36.81
C GLY A 81 -10.13 -0.54 -37.68
N PRO A 82 -9.93 -1.02 -38.92
CA PRO A 82 -11.04 -1.35 -39.81
C PRO A 82 -11.88 -2.48 -39.22
N GLY A 83 -13.18 -2.44 -39.49
CA GLY A 83 -14.14 -3.41 -39.00
C GLY A 83 -15.41 -3.43 -39.84
N GLY A 84 -16.38 -4.25 -39.43
CA GLY A 84 -17.62 -4.44 -40.19
C GLY A 84 -17.50 -5.58 -41.20
N ASN A 85 -18.17 -5.45 -42.34
CA ASN A 85 -18.10 -6.41 -43.43
C ASN A 85 -16.80 -6.20 -44.22
N CYS A 86 -15.81 -7.04 -43.93
CA CYS A 86 -14.52 -7.05 -44.61
C CYS A 86 -14.51 -8.11 -45.71
N SER A 87 -14.07 -7.73 -46.90
CA SER A 87 -13.78 -8.65 -48.00
C SER A 87 -12.28 -8.68 -48.27
N ALA A 88 -11.79 -9.82 -48.77
CA ALA A 88 -10.36 -9.99 -49.08
C ALA A 88 -9.86 -8.92 -50.07
N ASP A 89 -10.70 -8.59 -51.06
CA ASP A 89 -10.33 -7.75 -52.19
C ASP A 89 -10.89 -6.31 -52.12
N GLY A 90 -11.97 -6.08 -51.37
CA GLY A 90 -12.69 -4.79 -51.35
C GLY A 90 -12.48 -3.97 -50.07
N GLY A 91 -11.67 -4.45 -49.13
CA GLY A 91 -11.47 -3.79 -47.85
C GLY A 91 -12.61 -4.02 -46.86
N CYS A 92 -12.66 -3.20 -45.81
CA CYS A 92 -13.72 -3.20 -44.81
C CYS A 92 -14.65 -2.00 -45.02
N ASP A 93 -15.96 -2.22 -44.86
CA ASP A 93 -16.99 -1.19 -44.98
C ASP A 93 -17.05 -0.20 -43.80
N GLY A 94 -16.24 -0.43 -42.76
CA GLY A 94 -16.23 0.36 -41.55
C GLY A 94 -14.89 0.45 -40.85
N TYR A 95 -14.91 1.25 -39.78
CA TYR A 95 -13.78 1.49 -38.89
C TYR A 95 -14.30 1.71 -37.49
N GLY A 96 -13.55 1.29 -36.48
CA GLY A 96 -14.07 1.27 -35.12
C GLY A 96 -13.06 0.83 -34.09
N TYR A 97 -13.58 0.44 -32.94
CA TYR A 97 -12.77 -0.01 -31.83
C TYR A 97 -13.41 -1.13 -31.02
N SER A 98 -12.59 -1.81 -30.23
CA SER A 98 -12.99 -2.81 -29.26
C SER A 98 -12.14 -2.69 -27.99
N VAL A 99 -12.80 -2.61 -26.84
CA VAL A 99 -12.17 -2.54 -25.52
C VAL A 99 -12.29 -3.91 -24.85
N TYR A 100 -11.15 -4.48 -24.52
CA TYR A 100 -11.03 -5.70 -23.71
C TYR A 100 -10.62 -5.27 -22.31
N ASP A 101 -11.44 -5.60 -21.32
CA ASP A 101 -11.22 -5.20 -19.93
C ASP A 101 -11.57 -6.34 -18.98
N GLY A 102 -10.71 -7.36 -18.99
CA GLY A 102 -10.70 -8.45 -18.02
C GLY A 102 -11.13 -9.81 -18.56
N VAL A 103 -11.90 -9.85 -19.65
CA VAL A 103 -12.32 -11.10 -20.30
C VAL A 103 -11.51 -11.31 -21.57
N ALA A 104 -10.72 -12.39 -21.59
CA ALA A 104 -9.91 -12.73 -22.75
C ALA A 104 -10.79 -13.01 -23.97
N ASN A 105 -10.44 -12.46 -25.13
CA ASN A 105 -11.12 -12.63 -26.42
C ASN A 105 -12.58 -12.15 -26.48
N ASN A 106 -13.11 -11.53 -25.41
CA ASN A 106 -14.47 -11.01 -25.41
C ASN A 106 -14.44 -9.51 -25.09
N PRO A 107 -14.71 -8.62 -26.07
CA PRO A 107 -14.69 -7.20 -25.83
C PRO A 107 -15.84 -6.81 -24.89
N THR A 108 -15.51 -6.02 -23.85
CA THR A 108 -16.49 -5.42 -22.95
C THR A 108 -17.33 -4.39 -23.69
N VAL A 109 -16.71 -3.68 -24.62
CA VAL A 109 -17.34 -2.66 -25.47
C VAL A 109 -16.76 -2.80 -26.87
N ALA A 110 -17.60 -2.71 -27.88
CA ALA A 110 -17.16 -2.52 -29.25
C ALA A 110 -18.11 -1.58 -29.97
N ARG A 111 -17.57 -0.79 -30.90
CA ARG A 111 -18.36 0.01 -31.83
C ARG A 111 -17.64 0.09 -33.16
N THR A 112 -18.41 -0.07 -34.23
CA THR A 112 -17.98 0.12 -35.60
C THR A 112 -18.88 1.16 -36.23
N TRP A 113 -18.30 2.06 -37.01
CA TRP A 113 -19.03 2.95 -37.89
C TRP A 113 -18.84 2.45 -39.31
N SER A 114 -19.89 2.53 -40.11
CA SER A 114 -19.86 2.27 -41.54
C SER A 114 -19.97 3.57 -42.34
N SER A 115 -19.82 3.47 -43.66
CA SER A 115 -20.07 4.59 -44.58
C SER A 115 -21.51 5.13 -44.50
N TRP A 116 -22.46 4.35 -43.99
CA TRP A 116 -23.83 4.79 -43.73
C TRP A 116 -23.95 5.66 -42.46
N ASP A 117 -23.07 5.45 -41.48
CA ASP A 117 -23.11 6.15 -40.19
C ASP A 117 -22.30 7.45 -40.22
N ALA A 118 -21.10 7.39 -40.79
CA ALA A 118 -20.11 8.47 -40.76
C ALA A 118 -19.77 9.02 -42.16
N GLY A 119 -20.45 8.53 -43.20
CA GLY A 119 -20.16 8.92 -44.58
C GLY A 119 -18.77 8.44 -45.04
N PRO A 120 -18.13 9.14 -45.99
CA PRO A 120 -16.84 8.72 -46.55
C PRO A 120 -15.67 8.76 -45.55
N ILE A 121 -15.87 9.38 -44.38
CA ILE A 121 -14.85 9.57 -43.34
C ILE A 121 -14.40 8.22 -42.73
N VAL A 122 -15.23 7.18 -42.84
CA VAL A 122 -14.97 5.90 -42.19
C VAL A 122 -13.67 5.21 -42.64
N HIS A 123 -13.15 5.56 -43.81
CA HIS A 123 -11.89 5.00 -44.32
C HIS A 123 -10.66 5.84 -43.97
N ASP A 124 -10.83 6.98 -43.28
CA ASP A 124 -9.75 7.84 -42.81
C ASP A 124 -9.57 7.69 -41.28
N PRO A 125 -8.52 6.98 -40.82
CA PRO A 125 -8.23 6.82 -39.40
C PRO A 125 -8.10 8.13 -38.64
N SER A 126 -7.56 9.17 -39.29
CA SER A 126 -7.30 10.46 -38.63
C SER A 126 -8.59 11.20 -38.32
N ALA A 127 -9.59 11.07 -39.21
CA ALA A 127 -10.90 11.67 -39.04
C ALA A 127 -11.85 10.82 -38.17
N MET A 128 -11.62 9.50 -38.08
CA MET A 128 -12.34 8.61 -37.16
C MET A 128 -11.90 8.75 -35.70
N TRP A 129 -10.63 9.10 -35.46
CA TRP A 129 -10.07 9.14 -34.10
C TRP A 129 -10.87 10.01 -33.11
N PRO A 130 -11.29 11.25 -33.43
CA PRO A 130 -12.10 12.06 -32.51
C PRO A 130 -13.45 11.42 -32.17
N LEU A 131 -14.11 10.76 -33.13
CA LEU A 131 -15.39 10.08 -32.90
C LEU A 131 -15.21 8.88 -31.95
N ILE A 132 -14.14 8.12 -32.15
CA ILE A 132 -13.78 6.99 -31.28
C ILE A 132 -13.46 7.47 -29.88
N GLN A 133 -12.68 8.55 -29.74
CA GLN A 133 -12.36 9.12 -28.43
C GLN A 133 -13.61 9.57 -27.67
N VAL A 134 -14.55 10.25 -28.33
CA VAL A 134 -15.80 10.70 -27.70
C VAL A 134 -16.66 9.51 -27.27
N ASP A 135 -16.82 8.48 -28.11
CA ASP A 135 -17.60 7.28 -27.75
C ASP A 135 -16.95 6.51 -26.60
N MET A 136 -15.62 6.32 -26.64
CA MET A 136 -14.88 5.66 -25.55
C MET A 136 -15.02 6.44 -24.23
N GLN A 137 -14.86 7.77 -24.28
CA GLN A 137 -15.02 8.65 -23.12
C GLN A 137 -16.41 8.53 -22.51
N SER A 138 -17.46 8.51 -23.34
CA SER A 138 -18.84 8.33 -22.87
C SER A 138 -19.07 7.00 -22.13
N ARG A 139 -18.18 6.03 -22.33
CA ARG A 139 -18.22 4.71 -21.69
C ARG A 139 -17.19 4.56 -20.57
N GLY A 140 -16.49 5.63 -20.21
CA GLY A 140 -15.50 5.66 -19.13
C GLY A 140 -14.12 5.10 -19.50
N TYR A 141 -13.81 4.99 -20.79
CA TYR A 141 -12.52 4.48 -21.28
C TYR A 141 -11.75 5.53 -22.08
N TYR A 142 -10.42 5.41 -22.09
CA TYR A 142 -9.57 6.11 -23.05
C TYR A 142 -8.39 5.23 -23.47
N ALA A 143 -7.88 5.48 -24.68
CA ALA A 143 -6.69 4.84 -25.20
C ALA A 143 -5.43 5.47 -24.56
N GLY A 144 -4.60 4.62 -23.92
CA GLY A 144 -3.30 5.02 -23.40
C GLY A 144 -2.21 4.93 -24.46
N ALA A 145 -1.01 4.48 -24.07
CA ALA A 145 0.09 4.36 -25.02
C ALA A 145 -0.19 3.28 -26.07
N THR A 146 0.18 3.55 -27.33
CA THR A 146 0.21 2.54 -28.39
C THR A 146 1.23 1.47 -28.05
N LYS A 147 0.86 0.19 -28.19
CA LYS A 147 1.74 -0.95 -27.88
C LYS A 147 2.20 -1.71 -29.09
N THR A 148 1.27 -2.00 -29.99
CA THR A 148 1.58 -2.69 -31.24
C THR A 148 0.58 -2.32 -32.31
N SER A 149 0.88 -2.68 -33.55
CA SER A 149 -0.04 -2.51 -34.67
C SER A 149 0.13 -3.68 -35.62
N THR A 150 -0.99 -4.15 -36.17
CA THR A 150 -1.00 -5.07 -37.31
C THR A 150 -1.07 -4.21 -38.57
N PRO A 151 -0.07 -4.27 -39.47
CA PRO A 151 -0.09 -3.49 -40.69
C PRO A 151 -1.28 -3.90 -41.57
N GLY A 152 -1.81 -2.92 -42.30
CA GLY A 152 -2.83 -3.14 -43.32
C GLY A 152 -2.27 -3.92 -44.51
N ASN A 153 -3.16 -4.43 -45.37
CA ASN A 153 -2.79 -5.22 -46.55
C ASN A 153 -2.85 -4.43 -47.87
N GLY A 154 -2.98 -3.10 -47.80
CA GLY A 154 -3.14 -2.21 -48.97
C GLY A 154 -4.60 -1.92 -49.32
N ASN A 155 -5.54 -2.81 -48.99
CA ASN A 155 -6.98 -2.59 -49.20
C ASN A 155 -7.65 -1.91 -47.99
N TYR A 156 -7.03 -1.97 -46.81
CA TYR A 156 -7.50 -1.31 -45.59
C TYR A 156 -6.33 -0.91 -44.68
N PRO A 157 -6.51 0.11 -43.82
CA PRO A 157 -5.48 0.54 -42.86
C PRO A 157 -5.20 -0.54 -41.80
N GLY A 158 -4.06 -0.43 -41.13
CA GLY A 158 -3.74 -1.34 -40.03
C GLY A 158 -4.67 -1.22 -38.83
N THR A 159 -4.62 -2.22 -37.96
CA THR A 159 -5.24 -2.18 -36.62
C THR A 159 -4.17 -1.85 -35.59
N SER A 160 -4.40 -0.82 -34.78
CA SER A 160 -3.51 -0.40 -33.70
C SER A 160 -4.07 -0.84 -32.35
N TYR A 161 -3.18 -1.27 -31.46
CA TYR A 161 -3.53 -1.73 -30.12
C TYR A 161 -2.92 -0.81 -29.07
N TYR A 162 -3.76 -0.39 -28.13
CA TYR A 162 -3.45 0.58 -27.09
C TYR A 162 -3.68 -0.03 -25.71
N GLU A 163 -3.08 0.59 -24.70
CA GLU A 163 -3.47 0.38 -23.31
C GLU A 163 -4.95 0.73 -23.10
N VAL A 164 -5.62 -0.09 -22.30
CA VAL A 164 -6.95 0.24 -21.78
C VAL A 164 -6.78 1.07 -20.51
N CYS A 165 -7.27 2.29 -20.55
CA CYS A 165 -7.32 3.18 -19.40
C CYS A 165 -8.77 3.53 -19.08
N LYS A 166 -9.02 3.86 -17.81
CA LYS A 166 -10.35 4.22 -17.30
C LYS A 166 -10.28 5.61 -16.68
N TYR A 167 -11.34 6.39 -16.88
CA TYR A 167 -11.54 7.66 -16.18
C TYR A 167 -11.92 7.44 -14.71
#